data_AF-A0A938U706-F1
#
_entry.id   AF-A0A938U706-F1
#
_cell.length_a   1.000
_cell.length_b   1.000
_cell.length_c   1.000
_cell.angle_alpha   90.00
_cell.angle_beta   90.00
_cell.angle_gamma   90.00
#
_symmetry.space_group_name_H-M   'P 1'
#
loop_
_entity.id
_entity.type
_entity.pdbx_description
1 polymer ?
#
loop_
_entity_poly.entity_id
_entity_poly.type
_entity_poly.pdbx_seq_one_letter_code
_entity_poly.pdbx_strand_id
1 'polypeptide(L)'
;MRNSPSSVQTARQLEQARELMARGQADKALVIALGALHIALNNLKEALAKLQTNLAQAMATLPRQDPGFSKPSPATITHPPQKPSRYH
;
A
#
# COMPACT_ATOMS: atom_id res chain seq x y z
N MET A 1 -10.86 -6.56 -10.37
CA MET A 1 -9.98 -7.64 -9.87
C MET A 1 -9.51 -8.43 -11.07
N ARG A 2 -8.24 -8.33 -11.47
CA ARG A 2 -7.72 -9.02 -12.66
C ARG A 2 -7.20 -10.37 -12.18
N ASN A 3 -7.94 -11.45 -12.43
CA ASN A 3 -7.48 -12.81 -12.15
C ASN A 3 -6.23 -13.06 -12.99
N SER A 4 -5.06 -13.12 -12.35
CA SER A 4 -3.82 -13.45 -13.02
C SER A 4 -3.95 -14.84 -13.62
N PRO A 5 -3.53 -15.08 -14.88
CA PRO A 5 -3.61 -16.41 -15.50
C PRO A 5 -2.94 -17.51 -14.65
N SER A 6 -1.92 -17.13 -13.86
CA SER A 6 -1.27 -17.99 -12.87
C SER A 6 -2.20 -18.44 -11.73
N SER A 7 -3.13 -17.59 -11.26
CA SER A 7 -4.03 -17.96 -10.16
C SER A 7 -5.09 -18.97 -10.61
N VAL A 8 -5.57 -18.85 -11.85
CA VAL A 8 -6.52 -19.81 -12.44
C VAL A 8 -5.85 -21.16 -12.63
N GLN A 9 -4.58 -21.18 -13.06
CA GLN A 9 -3.81 -22.40 -13.22
C GLN A 9 -3.54 -23.10 -11.88
N THR A 10 -3.12 -22.34 -10.85
CA THR A 10 -2.96 -22.86 -9.49
C THR A 10 -4.27 -23.45 -8.94
N ALA A 11 -5.39 -22.77 -9.13
CA ALA A 11 -6.70 -23.27 -8.67
C ALA A 11 -7.07 -24.61 -9.34
N ARG A 12 -6.83 -24.73 -10.66
CA ARG A 12 -7.05 -26.00 -11.38
C ARG A 12 -6.14 -27.12 -10.89
N GLN A 13 -4.87 -26.82 -10.61
CA GLN A 13 -3.94 -27.82 -10.08
C GLN A 13 -4.34 -28.31 -8.68
N LEU A 14 -4.83 -27.41 -7.82
CA LEU A 14 -5.36 -27.79 -6.51
C LEU A 14 -6.63 -28.65 -6.62
N GLU A 15 -7.51 -28.33 -7.57
CA GLU A 15 -8.70 -29.15 -7.83
C GLU A 15 -8.32 -30.54 -8.33
N GLN A 16 -7.37 -30.62 -9.27
CA GLN A 16 -6.81 -31.89 -9.74
C GLN A 16 -6.19 -32.70 -8.59
N ALA A 17 -5.48 -32.05 -7.66
CA ALA A 17 -4.92 -32.73 -6.49
C ALA A 17 -6.03 -33.30 -5.59
N ARG A 18 -7.14 -32.58 -5.41
CA ARG A 18 -8.32 -33.09 -4.65
C ARG A 18 -8.92 -34.32 -5.32
N GLU A 19 -9.09 -34.30 -6.63
CA GLU A 19 -9.59 -35.46 -7.38
C GLU A 19 -8.67 -36.68 -7.23
N LEU A 20 -7.35 -36.47 -7.27
CA LEU A 20 -6.37 -37.54 -7.09
C LEU A 20 -6.39 -38.11 -5.67
N MET A 21 -6.55 -37.26 -4.65
CA MET A 21 -6.77 -37.70 -3.26
C MET A 21 -8.03 -38.56 -3.13
N ALA A 22 -9.15 -38.13 -3.74
CA ALA A 22 -10.40 -38.88 -3.73
C ALA A 22 -10.28 -40.26 -4.42
N ARG A 23 -9.36 -40.40 -5.38
CA ARG A 23 -9.04 -41.66 -6.07
C ARG A 23 -7.98 -42.51 -5.35
N GLY A 24 -7.55 -42.12 -4.14
CA GLY A 24 -6.53 -42.83 -3.37
C GLY A 24 -5.09 -42.63 -3.87
N GLN A 25 -4.85 -41.69 -4.80
CA GLN A 25 -3.53 -41.39 -5.35
C GLN A 25 -2.86 -40.24 -4.57
N ALA A 26 -2.71 -40.41 -3.26
CA ALA A 26 -2.26 -39.37 -2.33
C ALA A 26 -0.87 -38.81 -2.68
N ASP A 27 0.08 -39.67 -3.07
CA ASP A 27 1.45 -39.22 -3.41
C ASP A 27 1.46 -38.27 -4.63
N LYS A 28 0.71 -38.62 -5.68
CA LYS A 28 0.56 -37.78 -6.88
C LYS A 28 -0.17 -36.48 -6.56
N ALA A 29 -1.23 -36.57 -5.76
CA ALA A 29 -1.97 -35.40 -5.31
C ALA A 29 -1.09 -34.43 -4.52
N LEU A 30 -0.25 -34.96 -3.62
CA LEU A 30 0.64 -34.16 -2.80
C LEU A 30 1.67 -33.41 -3.65
N VAL A 31 2.29 -34.07 -4.63
CA VAL A 31 3.24 -33.43 -5.55
C VAL A 31 2.59 -32.27 -6.31
N ILE A 32 1.37 -32.47 -6.84
CA ILE A 32 0.66 -31.41 -7.56
C ILE A 32 0.27 -30.27 -6.63
N ALA A 33 -0.26 -30.58 -5.44
CA ALA A 33 -0.67 -29.57 -4.47
C ALA A 33 0.52 -28.72 -3.98
N LEU A 34 1.67 -29.35 -3.70
CA LEU A 34 2.89 -28.66 -3.29
C LEU A 34 3.43 -27.76 -4.41
N GLY A 35 3.42 -28.23 -5.66
CA GLY A 35 3.81 -27.42 -6.81
C GLY A 35 2.91 -26.18 -6.97
N ALA A 36 1.59 -26.38 -6.89
CA ALA A 36 0.62 -25.29 -6.95
C ALA A 36 0.80 -24.28 -5.82
N LEU A 37 1.03 -24.77 -4.59
CA LEU A 37 1.28 -23.92 -3.43
C LEU A 37 2.58 -23.11 -3.58
N HIS A 38 3.65 -23.72 -4.09
CA HIS A 38 4.90 -23.01 -4.30
C HIS A 38 4.76 -21.86 -5.32
N ILE A 39 4.02 -22.07 -6.40
CA ILE A 39 3.70 -21.02 -7.37
C ILE A 39 2.89 -19.89 -6.70
N ALA A 40 1.88 -20.25 -5.89
CA ALA A 40 1.05 -19.27 -5.19
C ALA A 40 1.88 -18.39 -4.24
N LEU A 41 2.80 -19.00 -3.47
CA LEU A 41 3.68 -18.30 -2.55
C LEU A 41 4.64 -17.36 -3.28
N ASN A 42 5.21 -17.79 -4.40
CA ASN A 42 6.07 -16.93 -5.21
C ASN A 42 5.31 -15.72 -5.78
N ASN A 43 4.10 -15.94 -6.31
CA ASN A 43 3.24 -14.85 -6.78
C ASN A 43 2.87 -13.87 -5.66
N LEU A 44 2.58 -14.38 -4.46
CA LEU A 44 2.29 -13.55 -3.29
C LEU A 44 3.51 -12.72 -2.88
N LYS A 45 4.71 -13.32 -2.88
CA LYS A 45 5.96 -12.62 -2.58
C LYS A 45 6.19 -11.46 -3.56
N GLU A 46 5.99 -11.69 -4.85
CA GLU A 46 6.10 -10.64 -5.87
C GLU A 46 5.05 -9.54 -5.69
N ALA A 47 3.81 -9.90 -5.40
CA ALA A 47 2.74 -8.94 -5.16
C ALA A 47 3.04 -8.07 -3.94
N LEU A 48 3.57 -8.66 -2.87
CA LEU A 48 3.99 -7.94 -1.67
C LEU A 48 5.15 -6.97 -1.97
N ALA A 49 6.16 -7.42 -2.71
CA ALA A 49 7.29 -6.56 -3.10
C ALA A 49 6.83 -5.36 -3.96
N LYS A 50 5.90 -5.59 -4.90
CA LYS A 50 5.27 -4.53 -5.69
C LYS A 50 4.49 -3.57 -4.80
N LEU A 51 3.71 -4.09 -3.85
CA LEU A 51 2.96 -3.27 -2.91
C LEU A 51 3.89 -2.40 -2.05
N GLN A 52 4.97 -2.97 -1.51
CA GLN A 52 5.97 -2.23 -0.73
C GLN A 52 6.62 -1.11 -1.54
N THR A 53 6.99 -1.40 -2.80
CA THR A 53 7.55 -0.39 -3.71
C THR A 53 6.56 0.73 -3.97
N ASN A 54 5.30 0.40 -4.28
CA ASN A 54 4.26 1.38 -4.55
C ASN A 54 3.95 2.23 -3.31
N LEU A 55 3.98 1.64 -2.12
CA LEU A 55 3.77 2.34 -0.86
C LEU A 55 4.92 3.32 -0.58
N ALA A 56 6.16 2.88 -0.77
CA ALA A 56 7.33 3.76 -0.65
C ALA A 56 7.28 4.94 -1.63
N GLN A 57 6.88 4.68 -2.89
CA GLN A 57 6.66 5.74 -3.88
C GLN A 57 5.54 6.69 -3.45
N ALA A 58 4.40 6.17 -3.00
CA ALA A 58 3.27 6.97 -2.54
C ALA A 58 3.67 7.86 -1.35
N MET A 59 4.47 7.34 -0.40
CA MET A 59 5.00 8.11 0.72
C MET A 59 6.00 9.18 0.28
N ALA A 60 6.84 8.91 -0.72
CA ALA A 60 7.77 9.89 -1.26
C ALA A 60 7.05 11.01 -2.05
N THR A 61 5.92 10.70 -2.69
CA THR A 61 5.07 11.67 -3.40
C THR A 61 4.08 12.39 -2.49
N LEU A 62 3.92 11.94 -1.24
CA LEU A 62 3.11 12.66 -0.27
C LEU A 62 3.79 14.01 -0.04
N PRO A 63 3.14 15.15 -0.37
CA PRO A 63 3.70 16.43 -0.05
C PRO A 63 3.95 16.43 1.45
N ARG A 64 5.20 16.69 1.86
CA ARG A 64 5.48 17.15 3.22
C ARG A 64 4.51 18.31 3.42
N GLN A 65 3.44 18.08 4.16
CA GLN A 65 2.73 19.17 4.80
C GLN A 65 3.75 19.72 5.78
N ASP A 66 4.59 20.64 5.30
CA ASP A 66 5.31 21.54 6.16
C ASP A 66 4.25 22.15 7.08
N PRO A 67 4.33 21.97 8.42
CA PRO A 67 3.52 22.73 9.35
C PRO A 67 3.93 24.23 9.38
N GLY A 68 4.55 24.72 8.30
CA GLY A 68 5.43 25.88 8.27
C GLY A 68 4.95 27.04 7.38
N PHE A 69 3.67 27.14 7.03
CA PHE A 69 3.08 28.35 6.42
C PHE A 69 1.60 28.39 6.85
N SER A 70 1.12 29.26 7.73
CA SER A 70 1.38 30.69 7.82
C SER A 70 1.07 31.16 9.24
N LYS A 71 2.07 31.64 10.00
CA LYS A 71 1.76 32.60 11.07
C LYS A 71 1.41 33.91 10.36
N PRO A 72 0.19 34.47 10.52
CA PRO A 72 0.00 35.86 10.13
C PRO A 72 0.98 36.70 10.96
N SER A 73 1.85 37.45 10.29
CA SER A 73 2.65 38.47 10.96
C SER A 73 1.68 39.38 11.73
N PRO A 74 1.88 39.63 13.03
CA PRO A 74 1.05 40.57 13.74
C PRO A 74 1.23 41.92 13.04
N ALA A 75 0.14 42.44 12.47
CA ALA A 75 0.12 43.75 11.85
C ALA A 75 0.75 44.73 12.83
N THR A 76 1.89 45.33 12.43
CA THR A 76 2.45 46.48 13.12
C THR A 76 1.38 47.57 13.05
N ILE A 77 0.62 47.72 14.14
CA ILE A 77 -0.31 48.83 14.33
C ILE A 77 0.57 50.08 14.37
N THR A 78 0.66 50.75 13.22
CA THR A 78 1.27 52.07 13.13
C THR A 78 0.31 53.03 13.82
N HIS A 79 0.56 53.29 15.11
CA HIS A 79 -0.11 54.34 15.85
C HIS A 79 0.19 55.69 15.17
N PRO A 80 -0.81 56.53 14.86
CA PRO A 80 -0.55 57.91 14.51
C PRO A 80 -0.03 58.68 15.74
N PRO A 81 0.83 59.70 15.57
CA PRO A 81 1.39 60.46 16.69
C PRO A 81 0.28 61.26 17.39
N GLN A 82 -0.05 60.89 18.62
CA GLN A 82 -0.88 61.73 19.48
C GLN A 82 -0.05 62.96 19.91
N LYS A 83 -0.50 64.15 19.49
CA LYS A 83 -0.02 65.42 20.03
C LYS A 83 -0.42 65.52 21.52
N PRO A 84 0.45 65.99 22.42
CA PRO A 84 0.05 66.29 23.79
C PRO A 84 -0.81 67.56 23.77
N SER A 85 -2.10 67.42 24.06
CA SER A 85 -2.95 68.59 24.34
C SER A 85 -2.60 69.11 25.73
N ARG A 86 -1.81 70.18 25.77
CA ARG A 86 -1.47 70.93 26.97
C ARG A 86 -2.72 71.71 27.41
N TYR A 87 -3.06 71.58 28.68
CA TYR A 87 -4.07 72.40 29.37
C TYR A 87 -3.81 73.91 29.17
N HIS A 88 -4.87 74.65 28.86
CA HIS A 88 -5.07 76.05 29.25
C HIS A 88 -6.56 76.34 29.39
#